data_AF-X1KBK4-F1
#
_entry.id   AF-X1KBK4-F1
#
_cell.length_a   1.000
_cell.length_b   1.000
_cell.length_c   1.000
_cell.angle_alpha   90.00
_cell.angle_beta   90.00
_cell.angle_gamma   90.00
#
_symmetry.space_group_name_H-M   'P 1'
#
loop_
_entity.id
_entity.type
_entity.pdbx_description
1 polymer ?
#
loop_
_entity_poly.entity_id
_entity_poly.type
_entity_poly.pdbx_seq_one_letter_code
_entity_poly.pdbx_strand_id
1 'polypeptide(L)'
;RLNPQHVGRFGLRSKYARKGLIATTGPQIDPGYDGRLILGLTNLTPKAVSLPYKDDLVSIEFHRLEKPSTKPYSGPYQKKYELGPEDIENIVEAEAMTLSEVLTTLTSLSKNVGALTSDVRMMKWIVPIIVAIGMGAIGIIVAFK
;
A
#
# COMPACT_ATOMS: atom_id res chain seq x y z
N ARG A 1 31.02 -1.16 -0.44
CA ARG A 1 31.78 -2.09 0.42
C ARG A 1 31.97 -1.58 1.84
N LEU A 2 31.64 -2.40 2.84
CA LEU A 2 31.97 -2.23 4.25
C LEU A 2 33.17 -3.09 4.62
N ASN A 3 34.01 -2.65 5.56
CA ASN A 3 35.13 -3.47 6.05
C ASN A 3 34.66 -4.47 7.13
N PRO A 4 35.46 -5.48 7.50
CA PRO A 4 35.05 -6.48 8.50
C PRO A 4 34.92 -5.97 9.94
N GLN A 5 35.39 -4.76 10.26
CA GLN A 5 35.33 -4.19 11.62
C GLN A 5 34.20 -3.16 11.79
N HIS A 6 33.34 -2.97 10.79
CA HIS A 6 32.23 -2.02 10.91
C HIS A 6 30.92 -2.72 10.56
N VAL A 7 29.87 -2.32 11.27
CA VAL A 7 28.47 -2.58 10.89
C VAL A 7 27.82 -1.27 10.51
N GLY A 8 26.81 -1.33 9.65
CA GLY A 8 26.01 -0.16 9.30
C GLY A 8 24.56 -0.32 9.77
N ARG A 9 23.92 0.74 10.21
CA ARG A 9 22.46 0.81 10.35
C ARG A 9 21.98 1.97 9.51
N PHE A 10 20.97 1.75 8.70
CA PHE A 10 20.45 2.79 7.83
C PHE A 10 18.95 2.92 8.00
N GLY A 11 18.48 4.14 7.80
CA GLY A 11 17.08 4.49 7.99
C GLY A 11 16.66 5.57 7.01
N LEU A 12 15.35 5.62 6.74
CA LEU A 12 14.75 6.66 5.93
C LEU A 12 14.99 8.03 6.58
N ARG A 13 15.38 9.02 5.78
CA ARG A 13 15.54 10.38 6.30
C ARG A 13 14.21 10.94 6.79
N SER A 14 14.27 11.70 7.88
CA SER A 14 13.07 12.24 8.53
C SER A 14 12.19 13.09 7.61
N LYS A 15 12.78 13.75 6.59
CA LYS A 15 12.02 14.49 5.56
C LYS A 15 11.02 13.62 4.77
N TYR A 16 11.28 12.33 4.66
CA TYR A 16 10.43 11.36 3.97
C TYR A 16 9.55 10.59 4.94
N ALA A 17 10.07 10.21 6.10
CA ALA A 17 9.28 9.59 7.17
C ALA A 17 8.09 10.48 7.58
N ARG A 18 8.30 11.79 7.71
CA ARG A 18 7.23 12.76 8.02
C ARG A 18 6.19 12.95 6.92
N LYS A 19 6.49 12.51 5.68
CA LYS A 19 5.53 12.49 4.57
C LYS A 19 4.74 11.17 4.52
N GLY A 20 4.94 10.28 5.50
CA GLY A 20 4.27 8.98 5.60
C GLY A 20 4.84 7.90 4.69
N LEU A 21 6.11 8.05 4.28
CA LEU A 21 6.86 6.96 3.65
C LEU A 21 7.50 6.08 4.72
N ILE A 22 7.51 4.77 4.47
CA ILE A 22 8.25 3.77 5.25
C ILE A 22 9.20 3.03 4.32
N ALA A 23 10.45 2.86 4.76
CA ALA A 23 11.42 2.01 4.10
C ALA A 23 11.59 0.70 4.88
N THR A 24 11.62 -0.44 4.19
CA THR A 24 11.97 -1.73 4.79
C THR A 24 13.49 -1.81 4.91
N THR A 25 14.00 -1.42 6.07
CA THR A 25 15.41 -1.54 6.42
C THR A 25 15.58 -2.76 7.30
N GLY A 26 16.39 -3.74 6.86
CA GLY A 26 16.80 -4.86 7.70
C GLY A 26 17.51 -4.37 8.98
N PRO A 27 17.79 -5.29 9.93
CA PRO A 27 18.32 -4.90 11.25
C PRO A 27 19.66 -4.16 11.18
N GLN A 28 20.52 -4.52 10.22
CA GLN A 28 21.81 -3.89 9.97
C GLN A 28 22.39 -4.31 8.61
N ILE A 29 23.45 -3.64 8.21
CA ILE A 29 24.40 -4.02 7.17
C ILE A 29 25.55 -4.76 7.86
N ASP A 30 25.76 -6.00 7.47
CA ASP A 30 26.74 -6.87 8.10
C ASP A 30 28.19 -6.51 7.71
N PRO A 31 29.18 -6.82 8.57
CA PRO A 31 30.57 -6.53 8.29
C PRO A 31 31.06 -7.25 7.04
N GLY A 32 31.80 -6.55 6.19
CA GLY A 32 32.28 -7.10 4.91
C GLY A 32 31.23 -7.16 3.79
N TYR A 33 30.01 -6.67 4.01
CA TYR A 33 29.02 -6.54 2.94
C TYR A 33 29.53 -5.65 1.80
N ASP A 34 29.31 -6.07 0.56
CA ASP A 34 29.62 -5.32 -0.63
C ASP A 34 28.46 -5.38 -1.63
N GLY A 35 27.94 -4.22 -2.03
CA GLY A 35 26.75 -4.16 -2.88
C GLY A 35 26.03 -2.83 -2.72
N ARG A 36 24.93 -2.68 -3.46
CA ARG A 36 23.97 -1.59 -3.28
C ARG A 36 22.91 -1.99 -2.28
N LEU A 37 22.50 -1.05 -1.44
CA LEU A 37 21.37 -1.24 -0.53
C LEU A 37 20.08 -1.16 -1.34
N ILE A 38 19.41 -2.30 -1.48
CA ILE A 38 18.07 -2.40 -2.04
C ILE A 38 17.10 -2.31 -0.88
N LEU A 39 16.11 -1.42 -0.98
CA LEU A 39 15.08 -1.22 0.05
C LEU A 39 13.69 -1.24 -0.58
N GLY A 40 12.74 -1.85 0.11
CA GLY A 40 11.33 -1.66 -0.20
C GLY A 40 10.87 -0.31 0.33
N LEU A 41 9.98 0.35 -0.39
CA LEU A 41 9.43 1.64 -0.01
C LEU A 41 7.91 1.61 -0.15
N THR A 42 7.22 1.98 0.91
CA THR A 42 5.75 2.00 0.95
C THR A 42 5.26 3.39 1.31
N ASN A 43 4.31 3.92 0.55
CA ASN A 43 3.58 5.13 0.90
C ASN A 43 2.33 4.76 1.68
N LEU A 44 2.28 5.15 2.96
CA LEU A 44 1.13 4.91 3.83
C LEU A 44 0.08 6.02 3.78
N THR A 45 0.26 7.00 2.90
CA THR A 45 -0.67 8.12 2.77
C THR A 45 -1.46 8.02 1.46
N PRO A 46 -2.68 8.58 1.42
CA PRO A 46 -3.43 8.69 0.17
C PRO A 46 -2.86 9.75 -0.79
N LYS A 47 -1.83 10.50 -0.37
CA LYS A 47 -1.22 11.55 -1.19
C LYS A 47 0.03 11.01 -1.87
N ALA A 48 0.20 11.33 -3.15
CA ALA A 48 1.44 11.04 -3.85
C ALA A 48 2.62 11.78 -3.19
N VAL A 49 3.74 11.08 -3.00
CA VAL A 49 4.98 11.65 -2.48
C VAL A 49 6.03 11.63 -3.59
N SER A 50 6.52 12.81 -4.00
CA SER A 50 7.58 12.92 -5.00
C SER A 50 8.94 12.54 -4.40
N LEU A 51 9.66 11.68 -5.12
CA LEU A 51 11.02 11.24 -4.83
C LEU A 51 11.93 11.63 -6.00
N PRO A 52 12.62 12.77 -5.94
CA PRO A 52 13.52 13.17 -7.00
C PRO A 52 14.66 12.15 -7.15
N TYR A 53 14.99 11.84 -8.39
CA TYR A 53 16.11 10.95 -8.68
C TYR A 53 17.41 11.53 -8.10
N LYS A 54 18.21 10.67 -7.44
CA LYS A 54 19.45 11.01 -6.72
C LYS A 54 19.31 11.95 -5.51
N ASP A 55 18.10 12.17 -4.99
CA ASP A 55 17.97 12.83 -3.69
C ASP A 55 18.41 11.90 -2.54
N ASP A 56 18.85 12.51 -1.43
CA ASP A 56 19.24 11.82 -0.21
C ASP A 56 18.02 11.15 0.46
N LEU A 57 17.80 9.87 0.15
CA LEU A 57 16.66 9.09 0.66
C LEU A 57 16.90 8.54 2.07
N VAL A 58 18.08 7.95 2.30
CA VAL A 58 18.44 7.27 3.54
C VAL A 58 19.69 7.88 4.16
N SER A 59 19.83 7.72 5.47
CA SER A 59 21.08 8.00 6.21
C SER A 59 21.60 6.71 6.81
N ILE A 60 22.92 6.59 6.90
CA ILE A 60 23.61 5.44 7.48
C ILE A 60 24.46 5.88 8.67
N GLU A 61 24.34 5.14 9.77
CA GLU A 61 25.21 5.19 10.94
C GLU A 61 26.16 3.99 10.89
N PHE A 62 27.44 4.22 11.16
CA PHE A 62 28.43 3.15 11.22
C PHE A 62 28.86 2.93 12.66
N HIS A 63 28.87 1.67 13.09
CA HIS A 63 29.40 1.29 14.39
C HIS A 63 30.65 0.45 14.19
N ARG A 64 31.71 0.83 14.90
CA ARG A 64 32.96 0.07 14.92
C ARG A 64 32.85 -1.09 15.92
N LEU A 65 33.20 -2.29 15.47
CA LEU A 65 33.31 -3.47 16.31
C LEU A 65 34.63 -3.45 17.08
N GLU A 66 34.63 -4.04 18.29
CA GLU A 66 35.83 -4.17 19.12
C GLU A 66 36.96 -4.87 18.35
N LYS A 67 36.62 -5.93 17.60
CA LYS A 67 37.54 -6.69 16.75
C LYS A 67 36.92 -6.89 15.36
N PRO A 68 37.74 -7.05 14.30
CA PRO A 68 37.23 -7.42 12.99
C PRO A 68 36.46 -8.74 13.04
N SER A 69 35.36 -8.83 12.29
CA SER A 69 34.61 -10.07 12.14
C SER A 69 35.48 -11.15 11.52
N THR A 70 35.53 -12.31 12.16
CA THR A 70 36.18 -13.52 11.65
C THR A 70 35.38 -14.19 10.54
N LYS A 71 34.08 -13.87 10.42
CA LYS A 71 33.17 -14.37 9.39
C LYS A 71 32.43 -13.19 8.76
N PRO A 72 33.05 -12.48 7.80
CA PRO A 72 32.38 -11.40 7.07
C PRO A 72 31.18 -11.93 6.27
N TYR A 73 30.28 -11.03 5.88
CA TYR A 73 29.09 -11.38 5.13
C TYR A 73 29.41 -12.14 3.83
N SER A 74 28.80 -13.31 3.68
CA SER A 74 28.92 -14.17 2.51
C SER A 74 27.55 -14.70 2.07
N GLY A 75 26.48 -13.96 2.37
CA GLY A 75 25.11 -14.34 2.04
C GLY A 75 24.73 -14.05 0.57
N PRO A 76 23.49 -14.38 0.18
CA PRO A 76 23.03 -14.33 -1.21
C PRO A 76 23.01 -12.91 -1.81
N TYR A 77 22.97 -11.87 -0.97
CA TYR A 77 22.94 -10.47 -1.43
C TYR A 77 24.34 -9.86 -1.62
N GLN A 78 25.41 -10.65 -1.46
CA GLN A 78 26.79 -10.20 -1.59
C GLN A 78 27.11 -9.91 -3.07
N LYS A 79 27.80 -8.80 -3.34
CA LYS A 79 28.09 -8.27 -4.69
C LYS A 79 26.83 -8.01 -5.53
N LYS A 80 25.68 -7.77 -4.89
CA LYS A 80 24.45 -7.39 -5.59
C LYS A 80 24.44 -5.88 -5.82
N TYR A 81 24.55 -5.46 -7.09
CA TYR A 81 24.62 -4.04 -7.47
C TYR A 81 23.39 -3.55 -8.23
N GLU A 82 22.55 -4.48 -8.68
CA GLU A 82 21.37 -4.22 -9.50
C GLU A 82 20.22 -5.11 -9.02
N LEU A 83 19.01 -4.75 -9.42
CA LEU A 83 17.83 -5.59 -9.19
C LEU A 83 17.92 -6.81 -10.09
N GLY A 84 17.80 -8.00 -9.49
CA GLY A 84 17.75 -9.27 -10.21
C GLY A 84 16.33 -9.60 -10.66
N PRO A 85 16.16 -10.63 -11.52
CA PRO A 85 14.84 -11.14 -11.90
C PRO A 85 13.97 -11.50 -10.69
N GLU A 86 14.58 -12.03 -9.63
CA GLU A 86 13.88 -12.38 -8.40
C GLU A 86 13.32 -11.16 -7.66
N ASP A 87 14.00 -10.01 -7.70
CA ASP A 87 13.48 -8.80 -7.08
C ASP A 87 12.29 -8.24 -7.85
N ILE A 88 12.34 -8.35 -9.19
CA ILE A 88 11.27 -7.90 -10.08
C ILE A 88 10.02 -8.76 -9.88
N GLU A 89 10.19 -10.09 -9.81
CA GLU A 89 9.09 -11.02 -9.56
C GLU A 89 8.41 -10.73 -8.22
N ASN A 90 9.19 -10.50 -7.15
CA ASN A 90 8.64 -10.09 -5.85
C ASN A 90 7.88 -8.75 -5.89
N ILE A 91 8.30 -7.80 -6.75
CA ILE A 91 7.57 -6.53 -6.94
C ILE A 91 6.24 -6.76 -7.68
N VAL A 92 6.23 -7.65 -8.67
CA VAL A 92 5.04 -7.98 -9.47
C VAL A 92 4.04 -8.80 -8.66
N GLU A 93 4.49 -9.80 -7.90
CA GLU A 93 3.62 -10.61 -7.04
C GLU A 93 3.02 -9.81 -5.88
N ALA A 94 3.65 -8.70 -5.48
CA ALA A 94 3.14 -7.78 -4.49
C ALA A 94 1.99 -6.87 -4.99
N GLU A 95 1.36 -7.18 -6.13
CA GLU A 95 0.09 -6.59 -6.61
C GLU A 95 -1.09 -6.87 -5.64
N ALA A 96 -0.98 -6.34 -4.43
CA ALA A 96 -2.13 -6.03 -3.58
C ALA A 96 -2.61 -4.62 -3.94
N MET A 97 -3.91 -4.37 -3.77
CA MET A 97 -4.46 -3.02 -3.91
C MET A 97 -3.67 -2.05 -3.02
N THR A 98 -3.24 -0.92 -3.57
CA THR A 98 -2.62 0.13 -2.76
C THR A 98 -3.61 0.61 -1.70
N LEU A 99 -3.15 1.11 -0.54
CA LEU A 99 -4.06 1.64 0.48
C LEU A 99 -5.00 2.71 -0.09
N SER A 100 -4.49 3.53 -1.01
CA SER A 100 -5.28 4.50 -1.77
C SER A 100 -6.41 3.82 -2.56
N GLU A 101 -6.10 2.77 -3.32
CA GLU A 101 -7.11 1.99 -4.05
C GLU A 101 -8.14 1.37 -3.13
N VAL A 102 -7.73 0.81 -1.98
CA VAL A 102 -8.64 0.27 -0.97
C VAL A 102 -9.58 1.36 -0.46
N LEU A 103 -9.05 2.53 -0.09
CA LEU A 103 -9.86 3.67 0.37
C LEU A 103 -10.82 4.18 -0.72
N THR A 104 -10.37 4.26 -1.97
CA THR A 104 -11.25 4.67 -3.08
C THR A 104 -12.36 3.66 -3.35
N THR A 105 -12.04 2.37 -3.24
CA THR A 105 -13.02 1.28 -3.37
C THR A 105 -14.03 1.31 -2.25
N LEU A 106 -13.59 1.49 -0.99
CA LEU A 106 -14.49 1.64 0.16
C LEU A 106 -15.39 2.88 0.04
N THR A 107 -14.84 4.00 -0.42
CA THR A 107 -15.60 5.24 -0.65
C THR A 107 -16.66 5.04 -1.74
N SER A 108 -16.29 4.36 -2.83
CA SER A 108 -17.20 4.05 -3.93
C SER A 108 -18.29 3.06 -3.50
N LEU A 109 -17.93 2.06 -2.70
CA LEU A 109 -18.89 1.10 -2.15
C LEU A 109 -19.90 1.79 -1.22
N SER A 110 -19.43 2.68 -0.34
CA SER A 110 -20.29 3.48 0.53
C SER A 110 -21.27 4.34 -0.28
N LYS A 111 -20.80 4.99 -1.35
CA LYS A 111 -21.64 5.79 -2.25
C LYS A 111 -22.71 4.93 -2.95
N ASN A 112 -22.34 3.76 -3.45
CA ASN A 112 -23.28 2.85 -4.13
C ASN A 112 -24.33 2.28 -3.17
N VAL A 113 -23.93 1.89 -1.95
CA VAL A 113 -24.86 1.43 -0.90
C VAL A 113 -25.82 2.55 -0.49
N GLY A 114 -25.33 3.79 -0.39
CA GLY A 114 -26.17 4.96 -0.13
C GLY A 114 -27.22 5.20 -1.22
N ALA A 115 -26.80 5.15 -2.49
CA ALA A 115 -27.71 5.28 -3.63
C ALA A 115 -28.76 4.16 -3.65
N LEU A 116 -28.33 2.90 -3.49
CA LEU A 116 -29.23 1.75 -3.45
C LEU A 116 -30.23 1.83 -2.29
N THR A 117 -29.79 2.31 -1.11
CA THR A 117 -30.68 2.49 0.05
C THR A 117 -31.75 3.55 -0.23
N SER A 118 -31.39 4.64 -0.93
CA SER A 118 -32.33 5.68 -1.34
C SER A 118 -33.36 5.13 -2.34
N ASP A 119 -32.91 4.38 -3.33
CA ASP A 119 -33.80 3.77 -4.34
C ASP A 119 -34.75 2.76 -3.72
N VAL A 120 -34.26 1.89 -2.83
CA VAL A 120 -35.10 0.95 -2.06
C VAL A 120 -36.11 1.71 -1.19
N ARG A 121 -35.71 2.82 -0.56
CA ARG A 121 -36.63 3.65 0.21
C ARG A 121 -37.72 4.23 -0.67
N MET A 122 -37.39 4.79 -1.82
CA MET A 122 -38.37 5.32 -2.78
C MET A 122 -39.32 4.23 -3.27
N MET A 123 -38.78 3.04 -3.59
CA MET A 123 -39.57 1.89 -4.05
C MET A 123 -40.54 1.40 -2.97
N LYS A 124 -40.15 1.42 -1.68
CA LYS A 124 -41.07 1.11 -0.57
C LYS A 124 -42.30 2.03 -0.51
N TRP A 125 -42.17 3.29 -0.95
CA TRP A 125 -43.30 4.23 -0.99
C TRP A 125 -44.11 4.13 -2.29
N ILE A 126 -43.46 3.90 -3.43
CA ILE A 126 -44.13 3.85 -4.74
C ILE A 126 -44.94 2.56 -4.93
N VAL A 127 -44.40 1.40 -4.54
CA VAL A 127 -45.06 0.10 -4.71
C VAL A 127 -46.48 0.07 -4.12
N PRO A 128 -46.72 0.45 -2.85
CA PRO A 128 -48.08 0.44 -2.30
C PRO A 128 -49.01 1.44 -3.01
N ILE A 129 -48.51 2.58 -3.49
CA ILE A 129 -49.31 3.54 -4.27
C ILE A 129 -49.78 2.92 -5.58
N ILE A 130 -48.88 2.28 -6.33
CA ILE A 130 -49.21 1.60 -7.59
C ILE A 130 -50.23 0.47 -7.35
N VAL A 131 -50.01 -0.35 -6.32
CA VAL A 131 -50.92 -1.44 -5.95
C VAL A 131 -52.31 -0.90 -5.56
N ALA A 132 -52.38 0.20 -4.80
CA ALA A 132 -53.64 0.84 -4.43
C ALA A 132 -54.41 1.38 -5.64
N ILE A 133 -53.73 2.06 -6.57
CA ILE A 133 -54.34 2.55 -7.82
C ILE A 133 -54.88 1.39 -8.66
N GLY A 134 -54.10 0.31 -8.81
CA GLY A 134 -54.50 -0.88 -9.56
C GLY A 134 -55.73 -1.57 -8.97
N MET A 135 -55.77 -1.76 -7.65
CA MET A 135 -56.94 -2.32 -6.96
C MET A 135 -58.18 -1.44 -7.12
N GLY A 136 -58.03 -0.11 -7.05
CA GLY A 136 -59.12 0.84 -7.27
C GLY A 136 -59.70 0.75 -8.68
N ALA A 137 -58.84 0.68 -9.71
CA ALA A 137 -59.28 0.53 -11.10
C ALA A 137 -60.06 -0.78 -11.33
N ILE A 138 -59.60 -1.90 -10.76
CA ILE A 138 -60.31 -3.19 -10.83
C ILE A 138 -61.69 -3.07 -10.15
N GLY A 139 -61.76 -2.45 -8.97
CA GLY A 139 -63.02 -2.23 -8.26
C GLY A 139 -64.04 -1.42 -9.07
N ILE A 140 -63.58 -0.36 -9.75
CA ILE A 140 -64.44 0.46 -10.63
C ILE A 140 -64.94 -0.38 -11.81
N ILE A 141 -64.07 -1.13 -12.48
CA ILE A 141 -64.46 -1.96 -13.63
C ILE A 141 -65.50 -3.01 -13.24
N VAL A 142 -65.38 -3.62 -12.06
CA VAL A 142 -66.35 -4.60 -11.54
C VAL A 142 -67.68 -3.93 -11.18
N ALA A 143 -67.67 -2.71 -10.64
CA ALA A 143 -68.90 -2.00 -10.26
C ALA A 143 -69.74 -1.51 -11.46
N PHE A 144 -69.12 -1.32 -12.62
CA PHE A 144 -69.77 -0.89 -13.86
C PHE A 144 -70.13 -2.04 -14.82
N LYS A 145 -69.98 -3.30 -14.39
CA LYS A 145 -70.31 -4.51 -15.16
C LYS A 145 -71.43 -5.29 -14.49
#